data_AF-A0A378BN98-F1
#
_entry.id   AF-A0A378BN98-F1
#
_cell.length_a   1.000
_cell.length_b   1.000
_cell.length_c   1.000
_cell.angle_alpha   90.00
_cell.angle_beta   90.00
_cell.angle_gamma   90.00
#
_symmetry.space_group_name_H-M   'P 1'
#
loop_
_entity.id
_entity.type
_entity.pdbx_description
1 polymer ?
#
loop_
_entity_poly.entity_id
_entity_poly.type
_entity_poly.pdbx_seq_one_letter_code
_entity_poly.pdbx_strand_id
1 'polypeptide(L)' 'MMTKTKADKYPQRVRNELRFRELTVLRVERAGAAFQRIVLGGEALEGFASHGFDDHTKLFFPEPGAAFTRRR' A
#
# COMPACT_ATOMS: atom_id res chain seq x y z
N MET A 1 27.47 24.99 -4.73
CA MET A 1 26.36 25.00 -3.76
C MET A 1 25.07 25.29 -4.51
N MET A 2 24.21 24.29 -4.73
CA MET A 2 22.89 24.51 -5.35
C MET A 2 21.88 24.91 -4.28
N THR A 3 21.29 26.09 -4.44
CA THR A 3 20.27 26.63 -3.55
C THR A 3 18.95 25.88 -3.78
N LYS A 4 18.51 25.15 -2.76
CA LYS A 4 17.26 24.38 -2.76
C LYS A 4 16.08 25.34 -2.95
N THR A 5 15.43 25.31 -4.12
CA THR A 5 14.33 26.23 -4.44
C THR A 5 13.06 25.79 -3.71
N LYS A 6 12.21 26.75 -3.32
CA LYS A 6 11.00 26.56 -2.48
C LYS A 6 10.03 25.45 -2.96
N ALA A 7 10.12 25.05 -4.23
CA ALA A 7 9.34 23.98 -4.84
C ALA A 7 9.59 22.58 -4.22
N ASP A 8 10.79 22.34 -3.66
CA ASP A 8 11.19 21.05 -3.08
C ASP A 8 10.44 20.67 -1.78
N LYS A 9 9.51 21.51 -1.30
CA LYS A 9 8.74 21.28 -0.07
C LYS A 9 7.32 20.77 -0.30
N TYR A 10 6.82 20.80 -1.53
CA TYR A 10 5.45 20.36 -1.82
C TYR A 10 5.42 18.88 -2.22
N PRO A 11 4.37 18.13 -1.83
CA PRO A 11 4.16 16.76 -2.30
C PRO A 11 4.27 16.71 -3.83
N GLN A 12 5.13 15.82 -4.31
CA GLN A 12 5.32 15.60 -5.74
C GLN A 12 4.54 14.38 -6.15
N ARG A 13 3.84 14.47 -7.28
CA ARG A 13 3.16 13.31 -7.85
C ARG A 13 4.22 12.35 -8.40
N VAL A 14 4.44 11.25 -7.69
CA VAL A 14 5.31 10.15 -8.14
C VAL A 14 4.45 9.08 -8.81
N ARG A 15 4.91 8.54 -9.93
CA ARG A 15 4.23 7.45 -10.64
C ARG A 15 4.92 6.13 -10.33
N ASN A 16 4.38 5.42 -9.35
CA ASN A 16 4.84 4.09 -8.97
C ASN A 16 4.41 3.05 -10.02
N GLU A 17 5.12 1.91 -10.06
CA GLU A 17 4.71 0.75 -10.86
C GLU A 17 3.33 0.26 -10.42
N LEU A 18 2.39 0.17 -11.37
CA LEU A 18 1.07 -0.42 -11.12
C LEU A 18 1.17 -1.93 -11.22
N ARG A 19 1.10 -2.61 -10.08
CA ARG A 19 1.20 -4.06 -10.00
C ARG A 19 0.13 -4.61 -9.05
N PHE A 20 -0.57 -5.66 -9.48
CA PHE A 20 -1.36 -6.47 -8.57
C PHE A 20 -0.43 -7.34 -7.73
N ARG A 21 -0.54 -7.23 -6.41
CA ARG A 21 0.28 -7.95 -5.44
C ARG A 21 -0.62 -8.84 -4.60
N GLU A 22 -0.44 -10.14 -4.73
CA GLU A 22 -1.06 -11.10 -3.81
C GLU A 22 -0.20 -11.15 -2.55
N LEU A 23 -0.76 -10.71 -1.42
CA LEU A 23 -0.03 -10.57 -0.18
C LEU A 23 -0.63 -11.47 0.91
N THR A 24 0.21 -11.88 1.84
CA THR A 24 -0.18 -12.68 2.99
C THR A 24 -0.39 -11.79 4.21
N VAL A 25 -1.47 -12.04 4.95
CA VAL A 25 -1.66 -11.44 6.28
C VAL A 25 -0.68 -12.09 7.25
N LEU A 26 0.29 -11.31 7.74
CA LEU A 26 1.27 -11.78 8.71
C LEU A 26 0.80 -11.54 10.16
N ARG A 27 0.05 -10.46 10.38
CA ARG A 27 -0.44 -10.08 11.72
C ARG A 27 -1.72 -9.27 11.64
N VAL A 28 -2.61 -9.50 12.61
CA VAL A 28 -3.82 -8.69 12.84
C VAL A 28 -3.85 -8.27 14.30
N GLU A 29 -4.06 -6.99 14.55
CA GLU A 29 -4.12 -6.40 15.89
C GLU A 29 -5.31 -5.44 15.97
N ARG A 30 -6.06 -5.50 17.08
CA ARG A 30 -7.10 -4.53 17.39
C ARG A 30 -6.52 -3.34 18.13
N ALA A 31 -6.33 -2.24 17.41
CA ALA A 31 -5.78 -1.00 17.98
C ALA A 31 -6.85 -0.14 18.68
N GLY A 32 -8.14 -0.43 18.46
CA GLY A 32 -9.27 0.23 19.13
C GLY A 32 -10.59 -0.43 18.77
N ALA A 33 -11.69 -0.01 19.41
CA ALA A 33 -13.00 -0.65 19.25
C ALA A 33 -13.43 -0.84 17.78
N ALA A 34 -13.15 0.16 16.93
CA ALA A 34 -13.48 0.17 15.51
C ALA A 34 -12.24 0.19 14.59
N PHE A 35 -11.05 -0.14 15.11
CA PHE A 35 -9.81 -0.04 14.33
C PHE A 35 -8.99 -1.32 14.36
N GLN A 36 -8.64 -1.84 13.18
CA GLN A 36 -7.74 -2.97 12.99
C GLN A 36 -6.44 -2.49 12.34
N ARG A 37 -5.32 -2.94 12.88
CA ARG A 37 -4.00 -2.85 12.24
C ARG A 37 -3.67 -4.21 11.64
N ILE A 38 -3.35 -4.22 10.35
CA ILE A 38 -3.00 -5.43 9.60
C ILE A 38 -1.58 -5.27 9.06
N VAL A 39 -0.73 -6.29 9.23
CA VAL A 39 0.59 -6.37 8.60
C VAL A 39 0.50 -7.34 7.43
N LEU A 40 0.83 -6.86 6.24
CA LEU A 40 0.86 -7.63 5.00
C LEU A 40 2.32 -7.87 4.58
N GLY A 41 2.61 -9.04 4.01
CA GLY A 41 3.93 -9.37 3.48
C GLY A 41 3.89 -10.47 2.42
N GLY A 42 5.04 -11.09 2.16
CA GLY A 42 5.23 -12.07 1.08
C GLY A 42 6.11 -11.54 -0.05
N GLU A 43 6.60 -12.43 -0.89
CA GLU A 43 7.57 -12.12 -1.96
C GLU A 43 7.00 -11.11 -2.98
N ALA A 44 5.70 -11.15 -3.24
CA ALA A 44 5.04 -10.21 -4.13
C ALA A 44 5.05 -8.75 -3.63
N LEU A 45 5.60 -8.46 -2.44
CA LEU A 45 5.85 -7.09 -1.98
C LEU A 45 7.13 -6.49 -2.58
N GLU A 46 8.00 -7.29 -3.22
CA GLU A 46 9.23 -6.79 -3.85
C GLU A 46 8.97 -5.62 -4.81
N GLY A 47 9.75 -4.54 -4.67
CA GLY A 47 9.58 -3.32 -5.44
C GLY A 47 8.38 -2.45 -5.04
N PHE A 48 7.66 -2.77 -3.96
CA PHE A 48 6.69 -1.84 -3.37
C PHE A 48 7.42 -0.64 -2.76
N ALA A 49 6.95 0.57 -3.07
CA ALA A 49 7.49 1.81 -2.55
C ALA A 49 6.36 2.70 -2.03
N SER A 50 6.63 3.38 -0.92
CA SER A 50 5.79 4.45 -0.37
C SER A 50 6.72 5.59 0.06
N HIS A 51 6.53 6.75 -0.55
CA HIS A 51 7.35 7.95 -0.39
C HIS A 51 6.75 8.95 0.59
N GLY A 52 5.45 8.86 0.89
CA GLY A 52 4.72 9.82 1.71
C GLY A 52 3.71 9.15 2.64
N PHE A 53 3.30 9.88 3.68
CA PHE A 53 2.30 9.41 4.66
C PHE A 53 0.88 9.35 4.08
N ASP A 54 0.63 10.02 2.96
CA ASP A 54 -0.63 10.09 2.23
C ASP A 54 -0.73 9.08 1.07
N ASP A 55 0.31 8.28 0.87
CA ASP A 55 0.27 7.14 -0.04
C ASP A 55 -0.75 6.11 0.44
N HIS A 56 -1.51 5.57 -0.51
CA HIS A 56 -2.52 4.56 -0.25
C HIS A 56 -2.53 3.51 -1.35
N THR A 57 -2.92 2.30 -0.98
CA THR A 57 -3.05 1.16 -1.90
C THR A 57 -4.51 0.71 -1.93
N LYS A 58 -4.95 0.21 -3.09
CA LYS A 58 -6.29 -0.39 -3.24
C LYS A 58 -6.23 -1.86 -2.82
N LEU A 59 -7.09 -2.22 -1.88
CA LEU A 59 -7.29 -3.61 -1.48
C LEU A 59 -8.47 -4.19 -2.25
N PHE A 60 -8.31 -5.43 -2.69
CA PHE A 60 -9.35 -6.19 -3.38
C PHE A 60 -9.65 -7.42 -2.54
N PHE A 61 -10.92 -7.57 -2.17
CA PHE A 61 -11.39 -8.70 -1.36
C PHE A 61 -12.25 -9.62 -2.21
N PRO A 62 -12.20 -10.94 -2.00
CA PRO A 62 -13.17 -11.83 -2.60
C PRO A 62 -14.56 -11.62 -1.98
N GLU A 63 -15.58 -12.12 -2.67
CA GLU A 63 -16.90 -12.32 -2.05
C GLU A 63 -16.78 -13.22 -0.82
N PRO A 64 -17.63 -13.06 0.21
CA PRO A 64 -17.65 -13.94 1.37
C PRO A 64 -17.75 -15.43 0.97
N GLY A 65 -16.80 -16.24 1.42
CA GLY A 65 -16.74 -17.67 1.11
C GLY A 65 -16.13 -18.04 -0.25
N ALA A 66 -15.72 -17.07 -1.07
CA ALA A 66 -15.09 -17.32 -2.36
C ALA A 66 -13.56 -17.15 -2.30
N ALA A 67 -12.84 -17.87 -3.17
CA ALA A 67 -11.44 -17.59 -3.44
C ALA A 67 -11.29 -16.32 -4.30
N PHE A 68 -10.22 -15.56 -4.07
CA PHE A 68 -9.94 -14.37 -4.88
C PHE A 68 -9.66 -14.77 -6.34
N THR A 69 -10.37 -14.14 -7.28
CA THR A 69 -10.16 -14.37 -8.71
C THR A 69 -9.86 -13.04 -9.39
N ARG A 70 -8.65 -12.87 -9.91
CA ARG A 70 -8.26 -11.67 -10.65
C ARG A 70 -8.95 -11.66 -12.02
N ARG A 71 -9.90 -10.74 -12.23
CA ARG A 71 -10.47 -10.46 -13.55
C ARG A 71 -9.68 -9.33 -14.23
N ARG A 72 -9.47 -9.45 -15.54
CA ARG A 72 -8.69 -8.51 -16.36
C ARG A 72 -9.39 -7.15 -16.44
#